data_AF-A0A660ZUC9-F1
#
_entry.id   AF-A0A660ZUC9-F1
#
_cell.length_a   1.000
_cell.length_b   1.000
_cell.length_c   1.000
_cell.angle_alpha   90.00
_cell.angle_beta   90.00
_cell.angle_gamma   90.00
#
_symmetry.space_group_name_H-M   'P 1'
#
loop_
_entity.id
_entity.type
_entity.pdbx_description
1 polymer ?
#
loop_
_entity_poly.entity_id
_entity_poly.type
_entity_poly.pdbx_seq_one_letter_code
_entity_poly.pdbx_strand_id
1 'polypeptide(L)'
;MSSAKRTSKKDEPVRYAEMMEELERILEHLESDSIDVDELSGRVKRASELIRLCRKRLVDSQTEIEQVVADLQGDQDDQGDPELGDTD
;
A
#
# COMPACT_ATOMS: atom_id res chain seq x y z
N MET A 1 2.41 23.41 27.97
CA MET A 1 2.61 22.08 27.36
C MET A 1 1.31 21.72 26.64
N SER A 2 1.24 21.96 25.33
CA SER A 2 0.01 21.78 24.55
C SER A 2 -0.08 20.32 24.12
N SER A 3 -0.88 19.52 24.83
CA SER A 3 -1.02 18.09 24.54
C SER A 3 -2.03 17.90 23.39
N ALA A 4 -1.54 17.32 22.31
CA ALA A 4 -2.23 17.10 21.05
C ALA A 4 -3.57 16.36 21.20
N LYS A 5 -4.62 16.93 20.59
CA LYS A 5 -5.96 16.36 20.48
C LYS A 5 -5.91 15.17 19.52
N ARG A 6 -5.87 13.95 20.04
CA ARG A 6 -6.06 12.71 19.26
C ARG A 6 -7.46 12.71 18.65
N THR A 7 -7.55 12.93 17.35
CA THR A 7 -8.80 12.81 16.59
C THR A 7 -9.04 11.35 16.24
N SER A 8 -10.13 10.78 16.76
CA SER A 8 -10.64 9.45 16.47
C SER A 8 -10.95 9.28 14.98
N LYS A 9 -10.15 8.47 14.26
CA LYS A 9 -10.43 7.96 12.91
C LYS A 9 -10.80 6.48 13.05
N LYS A 10 -12.10 6.15 13.12
CA LYS A 10 -12.58 4.76 13.28
C LYS A 10 -13.06 4.09 11.99
N ASP A 11 -13.06 4.80 10.86
CA ASP A 11 -13.59 4.31 9.57
C ASP A 11 -12.63 4.51 8.39
N GLU A 12 -11.38 4.90 8.62
CA GLU A 12 -10.40 4.93 7.54
C GLU A 12 -9.82 3.53 7.30
N PRO A 13 -9.61 3.14 6.02
CA PRO A 13 -8.90 1.91 5.71
C PRO A 13 -7.52 1.94 6.38
N VAL A 14 -7.23 0.90 7.16
CA VAL A 14 -5.98 0.75 7.93
C VAL A 14 -4.79 1.12 7.05
N ARG A 15 -3.97 2.06 7.52
CA ARG A 15 -2.83 2.58 6.76
C ARG A 15 -1.75 1.51 6.65
N TYR A 16 -0.93 1.57 5.59
CA TYR A 16 0.15 0.60 5.40
C TYR A 16 1.08 0.49 6.63
N ALA A 17 1.45 1.63 7.23
CA ALA A 17 2.27 1.65 8.44
C ALA A 17 1.60 0.94 9.63
N GLU A 18 0.30 1.11 9.81
CA GLU A 18 -0.46 0.46 10.90
C GLU A 18 -0.55 -1.06 10.68
N MET A 19 -0.71 -1.50 9.43
CA MET A 19 -0.68 -2.93 9.08
C MET A 19 0.69 -3.55 9.37
N MET A 20 1.77 -2.82 9.10
CA MET A 20 3.14 -3.26 9.41
C MET A 20 3.39 -3.35 10.92
N GLU A 21 2.99 -2.33 11.69
CA GLU A 21 3.08 -2.37 13.16
C GLU A 21 2.28 -3.55 13.74
N GLU A 22 1.10 -3.84 13.19
CA GLU A 22 0.30 -4.98 13.66
C GLU A 22 0.96 -6.32 13.31
N LEU A 23 1.56 -6.45 12.12
CA LEU A 23 2.31 -7.64 11.72
C LEU A 23 3.52 -7.89 12.64
N GLU A 24 4.26 -6.84 12.99
CA GLU A 24 5.39 -6.92 13.94
C GLU A 24 4.93 -7.40 15.32
N ARG A 25 3.84 -6.84 15.85
CA ARG A 25 3.27 -7.29 17.13
C ARG A 25 2.78 -8.73 17.08
N ILE A 26 2.24 -9.17 15.93
CA ILE A 26 1.87 -10.57 15.76
C ILE A 26 3.12 -11.44 15.81
N LEU A 27 4.20 -11.08 15.09
CA LEU A 27 5.46 -11.82 15.11
C LEU A 27 6.05 -11.93 16.53
N GLU A 28 6.16 -10.82 17.26
CA GLU A 28 6.65 -10.81 18.65
C GLU A 28 5.87 -11.77 19.55
N HIS A 29 4.56 -11.84 19.35
CA HIS A 29 3.72 -12.75 20.12
C HIS A 29 3.83 -14.21 19.68
N LEU A 30 4.04 -14.48 18.38
CA LEU A 30 4.25 -15.84 17.87
C LEU A 30 5.59 -16.41 18.34
N GLU A 31 6.58 -15.56 18.61
CA GLU A 31 7.89 -15.92 19.15
C GLU A 31 7.89 -16.10 20.68
N SER A 32 6.76 -15.86 21.35
CA SER A 32 6.61 -16.10 22.78
C SER A 32 6.52 -17.59 23.10
N ASP A 33 7.29 -18.04 24.10
CA ASP A 33 7.35 -19.44 24.54
C ASP A 33 6.03 -19.99 25.14
N SER A 34 5.05 -19.13 25.42
CA SER A 34 3.82 -19.50 26.13
C SER A 34 2.54 -19.37 25.29
N ILE A 35 2.64 -19.40 23.96
CA ILE A 35 1.46 -19.27 23.10
C ILE A 35 0.65 -20.57 23.00
N ASP A 36 -0.67 -20.47 23.12
CA ASP A 36 -1.59 -21.60 22.92
C ASP A 36 -1.81 -21.88 21.41
N VAL A 37 -2.03 -23.14 21.04
CA VAL A 37 -2.20 -23.56 19.63
C VAL A 37 -3.42 -22.91 18.96
N ASP A 38 -4.52 -22.71 19.69
CA ASP A 38 -5.70 -22.04 19.16
C ASP A 38 -5.40 -20.55 18.91
N GLU A 39 -4.65 -19.91 19.82
CA GLU A 39 -4.21 -18.52 19.69
C GLU A 39 -3.23 -18.34 18.52
N LEU A 40 -2.28 -19.27 18.36
CA LEU A 40 -1.36 -19.34 17.23
C LEU A 40 -2.13 -19.35 15.91
N SER A 41 -3.13 -20.22 15.80
CA SER A 41 -3.94 -20.34 14.58
C SER A 41 -4.70 -19.05 14.24
N GLY A 42 -5.23 -18.36 15.27
CA GLY A 42 -5.94 -17.08 15.11
C GLY A 42 -5.00 -15.96 14.65
N ARG A 43 -3.82 -15.87 15.26
CA ARG A 43 -2.80 -14.87 14.92
C ARG A 43 -2.25 -15.06 13.50
N VAL A 44 -1.99 -16.31 13.09
CA VAL A 44 -1.55 -16.62 11.73
C VAL A 44 -2.63 -16.24 10.70
N LYS A 45 -3.91 -16.50 10.97
CA LYS A 45 -5.02 -16.06 10.10
C LYS A 45 -5.04 -14.54 9.96
N ARG A 46 -4.93 -13.82 11.09
CA ARG A 46 -4.88 -12.36 11.09
C ARG A 46 -3.69 -11.81 10.29
N ALA A 47 -2.49 -12.37 10.48
CA ALA A 47 -1.31 -11.99 9.71
C ALA A 47 -1.52 -12.21 8.20
N SER A 48 -2.14 -13.33 7.81
CA SER A 48 -2.47 -13.61 6.41
C SER A 48 -3.42 -12.58 5.80
N GLU A 49 -4.42 -12.13 6.56
CA GLU A 49 -5.33 -11.04 6.15
C GLU A 49 -4.58 -9.72 5.95
N LEU A 50 -3.71 -9.34 6.90
CA LEU A 50 -2.90 -8.12 6.81
C LEU A 50 -1.96 -8.17 5.59
N ILE A 51 -1.30 -9.30 5.33
CA ILE A 51 -0.43 -9.47 4.16
C ILE A 51 -1.22 -9.28 2.85
N ARG A 52 -2.45 -9.83 2.77
CA ARG A 52 -3.31 -9.63 1.59
C ARG A 52 -3.66 -8.16 1.38
N LEU A 53 -3.99 -7.45 2.45
CA LEU A 53 -4.30 -6.02 2.40
C LEU A 53 -3.06 -5.19 1.99
N CYS A 54 -1.89 -5.50 2.53
CA CYS A 54 -0.63 -4.87 2.14
C CYS A 54 -0.36 -5.04 0.64
N ARG A 55 -0.47 -6.28 0.14
CA ARG A 55 -0.29 -6.56 -1.30
C ARG A 55 -1.26 -5.80 -2.17
N LYS A 56 -2.54 -5.76 -1.78
CA LYS A 56 -3.56 -5.00 -2.50
C LYS A 56 -3.18 -3.53 -2.60
N ARG A 57 -2.81 -2.89 -1.48
CA ARG A 57 -2.39 -1.49 -1.48
C ARG A 57 -1.18 -1.23 -2.38
N LEU A 58 -0.20 -2.13 -2.40
CA LEU A 58 0.99 -1.97 -3.25
C LEU A 58 0.61 -2.02 -4.74
N VAL A 59 -0.27 -2.93 -5.13
CA VAL A 59 -0.76 -3.02 -6.51
C VAL A 59 -1.59 -1.80 -6.89
N ASP A 60 -2.48 -1.35 -6.00
CA ASP A 60 -3.29 -0.15 -6.21
C ASP A 60 -2.38 1.09 -6.39
N SER A 61 -1.38 1.27 -5.52
CA SER A 61 -0.41 2.37 -5.64
C SER A 61 0.46 2.29 -6.88
N GLN A 62 0.90 1.09 -7.28
CA GLN A 62 1.64 0.90 -8.53
C GLN A 62 0.79 1.32 -9.74
N THR A 63 -0.49 0.94 -9.74
CA THR A 63 -1.42 1.29 -10.82
C THR A 63 -1.65 2.81 -10.89
N GLU A 64 -1.81 3.47 -9.76
CA GLU A 64 -1.94 4.93 -9.68
C GLU A 64 -0.69 5.64 -10.21
N ILE A 65 0.51 5.16 -9.86
CA ILE A 65 1.78 5.71 -10.37
C ILE A 65 1.85 5.53 -11.89
N GLU A 66 1.51 4.35 -12.42
CA GLU A 66 1.51 4.08 -13.86
C GLU A 66 0.55 5.00 -14.62
N GLN A 67 -0.64 5.26 -14.07
CA GLN A 67 -1.60 6.20 -14.65
C GLN A 67 -1.04 7.61 -14.68
N VAL A 68 -0.48 8.10 -13.57
CA VAL A 68 0.12 9.44 -13.52
C VAL A 68 1.27 9.57 -14.52
N VAL A 69 2.12 8.55 -14.64
CA VAL A 69 3.23 8.55 -15.62
C VAL A 69 2.70 8.55 -17.05
N ALA A 70 1.66 7.77 -17.35
CA ALA A 70 1.04 7.73 -18.67
C ALA A 70 0.38 9.06 -19.04
N ASP A 71 -0.32 9.71 -18.11
CA ASP A 71 -0.92 11.03 -18.31
C ASP A 71 0.16 12.07 -18.62
N LEU A 72 1.29 12.05 -17.90
CA LEU A 72 2.43 12.93 -18.15
C LEU A 72 3.15 12.69 -19.49
N GLN A 73 3.04 11.47 -20.05
CA GLN A 73 3.61 11.11 -21.36
C GLN A 73 2.65 11.44 -22.50
N GLY A 74 1.35 11.24 -22.33
CA GLY A 74 0.32 11.56 -23.33
C GLY A 74 0.25 13.04 -23.69
N ASP A 75 0.71 13.93 -22.79
CA ASP A 75 0.85 15.37 -23.06
C ASP A 75 2.11 15.73 -23.88
N GLN A 76 3.05 14.78 -24.08
CA GLN A 76 4.32 15.01 -24.81
C GLN A 76 4.29 14.54 -26.28
N ASP A 77 3.28 13.75 -26.68
CA ASP A 77 3.18 13.19 -28.03
C ASP A 77 2.52 14.15 -29.06
N ASP A 78 2.11 15.36 -28.67
CA ASP A 78 1.54 16.39 -29.59
C ASP A 78 2.59 17.32 -30.22
N GLN A 79 3.88 17.14 -29.91
CA GLN A 79 5.00 17.83 -30.59
C GLN A 79 5.85 16.85 -31.39
N GLY A 80 5.20 16.15 -32.32
CA GLY A 80 5.83 15.48 -33.45
C GLY A 80 5.76 16.37 -34.68
N ASP A 81 6.81 17.14 -34.93
CA ASP A 81 7.00 18.07 -36.04
C ASP A 81 6.54 17.48 -37.40
N PRO A 82 5.63 18.14 -38.13
CA PRO A 82 5.36 17.82 -39.53
C PRO A 82 6.35 18.60 -40.42
N GLU A 83 7.51 18.03 -40.73
CA GLU A 83 8.29 18.48 -41.90
C GLU A 83 8.66 17.28 -42.79
N LEU A 84 7.95 17.10 -43.92
CA LEU A 84 8.32 17.54 -45.28
C LEU A 84 9.45 16.65 -45.86
N GLY A 85 9.32 15.98 -47.00
CA GLY A 85 8.29 15.92 -48.03
C GLY A 85 8.79 14.98 -49.13
N ASP A 86 7.87 14.45 -49.92
CA ASP A 86 8.19 13.91 -51.24
C ASP A 86 8.79 15.04 -52.09
N THR A 87 10.08 14.97 -52.41
CA THR A 87 10.63 15.70 -53.56
C THR A 87 11.67 14.85 -54.29
N ASP A 88 11.22 14.39 -55.48
CA ASP A 88 11.92 13.90 -56.69
C ASP A 88 12.97 12.78 -56.58
#